data_AF-A0A8C0IA70-F1
#
_entry.id   AF-A0A8C0IA70-F1
#
_cell.length_a   1.000
_cell.length_b   1.000
_cell.length_c   1.000
_cell.angle_alpha   90.00
_cell.angle_beta   90.00
_cell.angle_gamma   90.00
#
_symmetry.space_group_name_H-M   'P 1'
#
loop_
_entity.id
_entity.type
_entity.pdbx_description
1 polymer ?
#
loop_
_entity_poly.entity_id
_entity_poly.type
_entity_poly.pdbx_seq_one_letter_code
_entity_poly.pdbx_strand_id
1 'polypeptide(L)'
;VLLVGTQADLRDDVNVLISLDRYHVKPVPRPQAEGLADKIRAEAYLECSALTQKNLKEVFDMAIVSGVEHKARQEKKMTAKGIKTLSKCRWKKFFCFV
;
A
#
# COMPACT_ATOMS: atom_id res chain seq x y z
N VAL A 1 1.91 1.64 1.55
CA VAL A 1 1.66 2.12 0.15
C VAL A 1 0.52 1.29 -0.39
N LEU A 2 -0.44 1.89 -1.10
CA LEU A 2 -1.49 1.15 -1.80
C LEU A 2 -1.28 1.30 -3.31
N LEU A 3 -1.35 0.20 -4.06
CA LEU A 3 -1.33 0.24 -5.52
C LEU A 3 -2.79 0.26 -6.01
N VAL A 4 -3.14 1.22 -6.86
CA VAL A 4 -4.51 1.37 -7.37
C VAL A 4 -4.48 1.36 -8.90
N GLY A 5 -5.17 0.39 -9.51
CA GLY A 5 -5.50 0.39 -10.93
C GLY A 5 -6.75 1.24 -11.18
N THR A 6 -6.63 2.27 -12.01
CA THR A 6 -7.74 3.17 -12.35
C THR A 6 -8.38 2.79 -13.68
N GLN A 7 -9.52 3.42 -14.00
CA GLN A 7 -10.24 3.22 -15.26
C GLN A 7 -10.60 1.74 -15.51
N ALA A 8 -10.93 1.00 -14.45
CA ALA A 8 -11.26 -0.43 -14.56
C ALA A 8 -12.48 -0.71 -15.46
N ASP A 9 -13.33 0.28 -15.68
CA ASP A 9 -14.44 0.23 -16.64
C ASP A 9 -14.01 0.06 -18.09
N LEU A 10 -12.81 0.52 -18.45
CA LEU A 10 -12.30 0.47 -19.83
C LEU A 10 -11.65 -0.85 -20.20
N ARG A 11 -11.48 -1.78 -19.24
CA ARG A 11 -10.79 -3.07 -19.49
C ARG A 11 -11.52 -3.92 -20.52
N ASP A 12 -12.85 -3.86 -20.52
CA ASP A 12 -13.73 -4.64 -21.41
C ASP A 12 -14.44 -3.76 -22.45
N ASP A 13 -14.11 -2.47 -22.53
CA ASP A 13 -14.69 -1.56 -23.53
C ASP A 13 -14.14 -1.87 -24.92
N VAL A 14 -15.02 -2.23 -25.85
CA VAL A 14 -14.65 -2.66 -27.21
C VAL A 14 -13.93 -1.56 -27.98
N ASN A 15 -14.35 -0.30 -27.85
CA ASN A 15 -13.73 0.80 -28.58
C ASN A 15 -12.32 1.07 -28.05
N VAL A 16 -12.15 1.01 -26.72
CA VAL A 16 -10.83 1.12 -26.09
C VAL A 16 -9.94 -0.04 -26.52
N LEU A 17 -10.42 -1.28 -26.49
CA LEU A 17 -9.64 -2.44 -26.92
C LEU A 17 -9.20 -2.35 -28.38
N ILE A 18 -10.07 -1.93 -29.30
CA ILE A 18 -9.71 -1.67 -30.70
C ILE A 18 -8.64 -0.57 -30.77
N SER A 19 -8.78 0.51 -29.99
CA SER A 19 -7.81 1.60 -29.99
C SER A 19 -6.43 1.17 -29.48
N LEU A 20 -6.38 0.32 -28.44
CA LEU A 20 -5.15 -0.22 -27.85
C LEU A 20 -4.45 -1.19 -28.81
N ASP A 21 -5.23 -2.03 -29.51
CA ASP A 21 -4.69 -2.99 -30.47
C ASP A 21 -3.99 -2.30 -31.66
N ARG A 22 -4.49 -1.12 -32.09
CA ARG A 22 -3.82 -0.28 -33.10
C ARG A 22 -2.40 0.15 -32.70
N TYR A 23 -2.12 0.22 -31.40
CA TYR A 23 -0.81 0.53 -30.84
C TYR A 23 -0.08 -0.71 -30.30
N HIS A 24 -0.61 -1.92 -30.54
CA HIS A 24 -0.10 -3.19 -30.04
C HIS A 24 0.08 -3.24 -28.51
N VAL A 25 -0.77 -2.52 -27.77
CA VAL A 25 -0.82 -2.56 -26.32
C VAL A 25 -2.10 -3.23 -25.85
N LYS A 26 -2.11 -3.70 -24.61
CA LYS A 26 -3.27 -4.34 -23.97
C LYS A 26 -3.50 -3.73 -22.59
N PRO A 27 -4.72 -3.80 -22.04
CA PRO A 27 -4.94 -3.46 -20.64
C PRO A 27 -4.01 -4.26 -19.74
N VAL A 28 -3.56 -3.64 -18.65
CA VAL A 28 -2.69 -4.30 -17.67
C VAL A 28 -3.42 -5.52 -17.10
N PRO A 29 -2.87 -6.75 -17.22
CA PRO A 29 -3.45 -7.92 -16.60
C PRO A 29 -3.36 -7.85 -15.09
N ARG A 30 -4.41 -8.30 -14.40
CA ARG A 30 -4.47 -8.31 -12.94
C ARG A 30 -3.26 -9.01 -12.27
N PRO A 31 -2.81 -10.19 -12.72
CA PRO A 31 -1.63 -10.84 -12.13
C PRO A 31 -0.34 -10.02 -12.26
N GLN A 32 -0.21 -9.21 -13.32
CA GLN A 32 0.95 -8.33 -13.49
C GLN A 32 0.93 -7.20 -12.45
N ALA A 33 -0.24 -6.61 -12.19
CA ALA A 33 -0.39 -5.56 -11.20
C ALA A 33 -0.23 -6.08 -9.76
N GLU A 34 -0.74 -7.28 -9.47
CA GLU A 34 -0.53 -7.98 -8.19
C GLU A 34 0.96 -8.26 -7.97
N GLY A 35 1.67 -8.78 -8.98
CA GLY A 35 3.12 -8.99 -8.89
C GLY A 35 3.91 -7.69 -8.69
N LEU A 36 3.45 -6.56 -9.24
CA LEU A 36 4.04 -5.25 -8.96
C LEU A 36 3.79 -4.81 -7.51
N ALA A 37 2.57 -5.01 -7.01
CA ALA A 37 2.21 -4.70 -5.63
C ALA A 37 3.10 -5.45 -4.63
N ASP A 38 3.33 -6.75 -4.87
CA ASP A 38 4.24 -7.56 -4.06
C ASP A 38 5.68 -7.06 -4.15
N LYS A 39 6.16 -6.75 -5.36
CA LYS A 39 7.52 -6.25 -5.61
C LYS A 39 7.81 -4.95 -4.87
N ILE A 40 6.84 -4.04 -4.82
CA ILE A 40 6.98 -2.76 -4.09
C ILE A 40 6.60 -2.87 -2.61
N ARG A 41 6.16 -4.05 -2.14
CA ARG A 41 5.61 -4.28 -0.81
C ARG A 41 4.47 -3.30 -0.49
N ALA A 42 3.56 -3.16 -1.44
CA ALA A 42 2.30 -2.47 -1.19
C ALA A 42 1.49 -3.26 -0.15
N GLU A 43 0.69 -2.55 0.64
CA GLU A 43 -0.22 -3.14 1.62
C GLU A 43 -1.36 -3.91 0.91
N ALA A 44 -1.81 -3.37 -0.24
CA ALA A 44 -2.82 -3.99 -1.08
C ALA A 44 -2.75 -3.46 -2.52
N TYR A 45 -3.32 -4.26 -3.43
CA TYR A 45 -3.68 -3.85 -4.79
C TYR A 45 -5.21 -3.77 -4.91
N LEU A 46 -5.72 -2.66 -5.44
CA LEU A 46 -7.14 -2.44 -5.67
C LEU A 46 -7.37 -1.91 -7.09
N GLU A 47 -8.50 -2.22 -7.70
CA GLU A 47 -8.94 -1.64 -8.97
C GLU A 47 -10.21 -0.83 -8.75
N CYS A 48 -10.29 0.37 -9.35
CA CYS A 48 -11.46 1.22 -9.27
C CYS A 48 -11.79 1.92 -10.60
N SER A 49 -13.01 2.41 -10.68
CA SER A 49 -13.50 3.24 -11.78
C SER A 49 -14.13 4.49 -11.19
N ALA A 50 -13.61 5.66 -11.54
CA ALA A 50 -14.21 6.92 -11.17
C ALA A 50 -15.53 7.18 -11.92
N LEU A 51 -15.63 6.69 -13.17
CA LEU A 51 -16.80 6.85 -14.02
C LEU A 51 -18.02 6.09 -13.47
N THR A 52 -17.84 4.81 -13.17
CA THR A 52 -18.92 3.93 -12.68
C THR A 52 -19.01 3.92 -11.16
N GLN A 53 -18.10 4.62 -10.47
CA GLN A 53 -17.92 4.60 -9.02
C GLN A 53 -17.61 3.23 -8.41
N LYS A 54 -17.33 2.21 -9.24
CA LYS A 54 -16.96 0.87 -8.79
C LYS A 54 -15.69 0.94 -7.94
N ASN A 55 -15.77 0.38 -6.73
CA ASN A 55 -14.70 0.31 -5.72
C ASN A 55 -14.07 1.65 -5.32
N LEU A 56 -14.68 2.79 -5.70
CA LEU A 56 -14.09 4.10 -5.42
C LEU A 56 -14.05 4.38 -3.92
N LYS A 57 -15.16 4.12 -3.21
CA LYS A 57 -15.23 4.26 -1.75
C LYS A 57 -14.24 3.33 -1.03
N GLU A 58 -14.16 2.07 -1.46
CA GLU A 58 -13.30 1.06 -0.85
C GLU A 58 -11.81 1.44 -0.92
N VAL A 59 -11.36 2.01 -2.04
CA VAL A 59 -9.98 2.52 -2.18
C VAL A 59 -9.67 3.58 -1.13
N PHE A 60 -10.58 4.53 -0.90
CA PHE A 60 -10.38 5.57 0.10
C PHE A 60 -10.49 5.05 1.53
N ASP A 61 -11.46 4.17 1.81
CA ASP A 61 -11.57 3.53 3.13
C ASP A 61 -10.29 2.76 3.47
N MET A 62 -9.76 1.98 2.54
CA MET A 62 -8.51 1.24 2.72
C MET A 62 -7.32 2.16 2.93
N ALA A 63 -7.26 3.30 2.23
CA ALA A 63 -6.21 4.29 2.42
C ALA A 63 -6.24 4.92 3.82
N ILE A 64 -7.44 5.25 4.31
CA ILE A 64 -7.64 5.80 5.67
C ILE A 64 -7.21 4.77 6.71
N VAL A 65 -7.72 3.54 6.64
CA VAL A 65 -7.39 2.46 7.58
C VAL A 65 -5.88 2.19 7.57
N SER A 66 -5.29 2.01 6.39
CA SER A 66 -3.84 1.78 6.24
C SER A 66 -3.01 2.93 6.82
N GLY A 67 -3.45 4.17 6.64
CA GLY A 67 -2.78 5.36 7.19
C GLY A 67 -2.83 5.41 8.73
N VAL A 68 -4.01 5.13 9.31
CA VAL A 68 -4.21 5.07 10.77
C VAL A 68 -3.35 3.96 11.38
N GLU A 69 -3.38 2.76 10.80
CA GLU A 69 -2.57 1.64 11.27
C GLU A 69 -1.06 1.93 11.16
N HIS A 70 -0.63 2.54 10.06
CA HIS A 70 0.76 2.92 9.88
C HIS A 70 1.23 3.86 11.00
N LYS A 71 0.45 4.90 11.31
CA LYS A 71 0.75 5.84 12.40
C LYS A 71 0.88 5.11 13.75
N ALA A 72 -0.09 4.26 14.09
CA ALA A 72 -0.06 3.49 15.34
C ALA A 72 1.16 2.56 15.42
N ARG A 73 1.58 1.93 14.31
CA ARG A 73 2.79 1.08 14.27
C ARG A 73 4.07 1.91 14.47
N GLN A 74 4.13 3.15 13.98
CA GLN A 74 5.29 4.02 14.19
C GLN A 74 5.41 4.49 15.65
N GLU A 75 4.30 4.87 16.28
CA GLU A 75 4.25 5.27 17.69
C GLU A 75 4.75 4.13 18.61
N LYS A 76 4.30 2.90 18.38
CA LYS A 76 4.79 1.70 19.11
C LYS A 76 6.28 1.45 18.92
N LYS A 77 6.82 1.71 17.72
CA LYS A 77 8.26 1.56 17.45
C LYS A 77 9.08 2.62 18.19
N MET A 78 8.58 3.85 18.28
CA MET A 78 9.23 4.94 19.02
C MET A 78 9.27 4.66 20.52
N THR A 79 8.15 4.23 21.11
CA THR A 79 8.09 3.88 22.55
C THR A 79 8.97 2.67 22.88
N ALA A 80 8.95 1.62 22.05
CA ALA A 80 9.82 0.45 22.23
C ALA A 80 11.31 0.80 22.11
N LYS A 81 11.69 1.70 21.20
CA LYS A 81 13.08 2.20 21.11
C LYS A 81 13.47 2.99 22.37
N GLY A 82 12.60 3.86 22.87
CA GLY A 82 12.83 4.61 24.11
C GLY A 82 13.05 3.70 25.32
N ILE A 83 12.22 2.66 25.48
CA ILE A 83 12.35 1.66 26.57
C ILE A 83 13.67 0.88 26.44
N LYS A 84 14.05 0.46 25.22
CA LYS A 84 15.34 -0.22 24.99
C LYS A 84 16.54 0.68 25.32
N THR A 85 16.49 1.95 24.95
CA THR A 85 17.53 2.93 25.29
C THR A 85 17.63 3.15 26.80
N LEU A 86 16.50 3.30 27.48
CA LEU A 86 16.45 3.44 28.95
C LEU A 86 17.00 2.20 29.66
N SER A 87 16.63 1.00 29.21
CA SER A 87 17.14 -0.26 29.77
C SER A 87 18.67 -0.37 29.60
N LYS A 88 19.20 0.00 28.43
CA LYS A 88 20.64 -0.05 28.14
C LYS A 88 21.44 0.96 28.98
N CYS A 89 20.92 2.16 29.21
CA CYS A 89 21.54 3.14 30.12
C CYS A 89 21.48 2.71 31.59
N ARG A 90 20.38 2.07 32.03
CA ARG A 90 20.25 1.56 33.40
C ARG A 90 21.21 0.41 33.69
N TRP A 91 21.44 -0.47 32.71
CA TRP A 91 22.42 -1.57 32.83
C TRP A 91 23.86 -1.05 32.83
N LYS A 92 24.18 -0.04 32.00
CA LYS A 92 25.49 0.64 32.07
C LYS A 92 25.74 1.31 33.42
N LYS A 93 24.72 1.95 34.03
CA LYS A 93 24.85 2.50 35.39
C LYS A 93 25.04 1.42 36.46
N PHE A 94 24.45 0.24 36.30
CA PHE A 94 24.62 -0.87 37.25
C PHE A 94 26.00 -1.53 37.15
N PHE A 95 26.59 -1.61 35.95
CA PHE A 95 27.90 -2.24 35.73
C PHE A 95 29.11 -1.32 35.96
N CYS A 96 28.91 -0.01 36.19
CA CYS A 96 29.99 0.94 36.52
C CYS A 96 30.18 1.15 38.04
N PHE A 97 29.49 0.36 38.88
CA PHE A 97 29.60 0.41 40.36
C PHE A 97 30.16 -0.90 40.95
N VAL A 98 30.70 -1.77 40.11
CA VAL A 98 31.51 -2.96 40.46
C VAL A 98 32.90 -2.79 39.87
#